data_AF-A0A923NTH1-F1
#
_entry.id   AF-A0A923NTH1-F1
#
_cell.length_a   1.000
_cell.length_b   1.000
_cell.length_c   1.000
_cell.angle_alpha   90.00
_cell.angle_beta   90.00
_cell.angle_gamma   90.00
#
_symmetry.space_group_name_H-M   'P 1'
#
loop_
_entity.id
_entity.type
_entity.pdbx_description
1 polymer ?
#
loop_
_entity_poly.entity_id
_entity_poly.type
_entity_poly.pdbx_seq_one_letter_code
_entity_poly.pdbx_strand_id
1 'polypeptide(L)'
;MKRWYLYAGIFLAVIGILIVVFPVFWVRLVVWMFGLASCAYGVYMIRFTRNILDGSDFDGSSFYKTIILVKSIVSIIVGLMAVIFPLAFGFSAWTAVFWLLIIYLFLAAIAGFYAASLLKDSGIDRKKYYLENLALIGSAVILIILSPKTLGQAIIRIIGIINIIAGIALALYDIFSFKSNDVEKVSKGEKSDLNPTD
;
A
#
# COMPACT_ATOMS: atom_id res chain seq x y z
N MET A 1 -0.28 23.41 20.24
CA MET A 1 -0.58 22.78 18.93
C MET A 1 -1.95 22.11 19.03
N LYS A 2 -2.76 22.14 17.96
CA LYS A 2 -4.12 21.55 18.00
C LYS A 2 -3.99 20.04 18.24
N ARG A 3 -4.77 19.48 19.17
CA ARG A 3 -4.85 18.03 19.52
C ARG A 3 -5.26 17.10 18.36
N TRP A 4 -5.24 17.60 17.13
CA TRP A 4 -5.56 16.88 15.91
C TRP A 4 -4.74 15.60 15.76
N TYR A 5 -3.46 15.61 16.14
CA TYR A 5 -2.59 14.44 16.04
C TYR A 5 -3.00 13.29 16.98
N LEU A 6 -3.54 13.60 18.17
CA LEU A 6 -4.12 12.59 19.07
C LEU A 6 -5.35 11.94 18.45
N TYR A 7 -6.29 12.75 17.98
CA TYR A 7 -7.51 12.24 17.36
C TYR A 7 -7.19 11.43 16.10
N ALA A 8 -6.25 11.91 15.27
CA ALA A 8 -5.79 11.19 14.08
C ALA A 8 -5.08 9.87 14.44
N GLY A 9 -4.25 9.84 15.48
CA GLY A 9 -3.55 8.63 15.92
C GLY A 9 -4.52 7.57 16.46
N ILE A 10 -5.50 7.98 17.26
CA ILE A 10 -6.56 7.08 17.76
C ILE A 10 -7.40 6.55 16.61
N PHE A 11 -7.82 7.40 15.68
CA PHE A 11 -8.55 6.97 14.49
C PHE A 11 -7.76 5.97 13.66
N LEU A 12 -6.47 6.22 13.44
CA LEU A 12 -5.59 5.34 12.67
C LEU A 12 -5.43 3.97 13.35
N ALA A 13 -5.30 3.94 14.67
CA ALA A 13 -5.22 2.70 15.44
C ALA A 13 -6.53 1.89 15.38
N VAL A 14 -7.69 2.56 15.49
CA VAL A 14 -9.01 1.92 15.35
C VAL A 14 -9.20 1.33 13.96
N ILE A 15 -8.79 2.05 12.91
CA ILE A 15 -8.80 1.55 11.53
C ILE A 15 -7.89 0.32 11.41
N GLY A 16 -6.68 0.39 11.96
CA GLY A 16 -5.74 -0.74 12.00
C GLY A 16 -6.33 -1.99 12.66
N ILE A 17 -7.00 -1.83 13.82
CA ILE A 17 -7.70 -2.94 14.49
C ILE A 17 -8.79 -3.52 13.58
N LEU A 18 -9.61 -2.67 12.96
CA LEU A 18 -10.68 -3.14 12.11
C LEU A 18 -10.14 -3.90 10.89
N ILE A 19 -9.00 -3.49 10.33
CA ILE A 19 -8.30 -4.19 9.23
C ILE A 19 -7.89 -5.60 9.66
N VAL A 20 -7.37 -5.75 10.88
CA VAL A 20 -6.95 -7.06 11.42
C VAL A 20 -8.15 -7.99 11.64
N VAL A 21 -9.25 -7.46 12.19
CA VAL A 21 -10.45 -8.24 12.52
C VAL A 21 -11.22 -8.64 11.25
N PHE A 22 -11.41 -7.73 10.30
CA PHE A 22 -12.24 -7.94 9.11
C PHE A 22 -11.48 -7.70 7.78
N PRO A 23 -10.39 -8.43 7.50
CA PRO A 23 -9.50 -8.12 6.36
C PRO A 23 -10.21 -8.18 5.01
N VAL A 24 -11.14 -9.11 4.82
CA VAL A 24 -11.87 -9.28 3.55
C VAL A 24 -12.82 -8.10 3.29
N PHE A 25 -13.49 -7.60 4.33
CA PHE A 25 -14.38 -6.44 4.22
C PHE A 25 -13.59 -5.19 3.83
N TRP A 26 -12.44 -4.98 4.47
CA TRP A 26 -11.59 -3.82 4.20
C TRP A 26 -11.05 -3.78 2.78
N VAL A 27 -10.59 -4.91 2.25
CA VAL A 27 -10.14 -4.97 0.84
C VAL A 27 -11.28 -4.58 -0.10
N ARG A 28 -12.49 -5.12 0.11
CA ARG A 28 -13.66 -4.77 -0.70
C ARG A 28 -13.98 -3.29 -0.59
N LEU A 29 -13.96 -2.73 0.62
CA LEU A 29 -14.26 -1.32 0.86
C LEU A 29 -13.26 -0.40 0.18
N VAL A 30 -11.96 -0.66 0.33
CA VAL A 30 -10.88 0.13 -0.29
C VAL A 30 -11.02 0.10 -1.81
N VAL A 31 -11.21 -1.09 -2.39
CA VAL A 31 -11.49 -1.26 -3.82
C VAL A 31 -12.66 -0.38 -4.29
N TRP A 32 -13.77 -0.41 -3.56
CA TRP A 32 -14.95 0.38 -3.88
C TRP A 32 -14.66 1.89 -3.81
N MET A 33 -13.94 2.33 -2.77
CA MET A 33 -13.54 3.72 -2.62
C MET A 33 -12.64 4.19 -3.76
N PHE A 34 -11.62 3.41 -4.13
CA PHE A 34 -10.71 3.74 -5.22
C PHE A 34 -11.45 3.79 -6.57
N GLY A 35 -12.33 2.83 -6.82
CA GLY A 35 -13.12 2.80 -8.04
C GLY A 35 -14.08 4.01 -8.15
N LEU A 36 -14.81 4.33 -7.08
CA LEU A 36 -15.66 5.52 -7.03
C LEU A 36 -14.85 6.82 -7.15
N ALA A 37 -13.70 6.93 -6.47
CA ALA A 37 -12.82 8.09 -6.56
C ALA A 37 -12.29 8.30 -7.99
N SER A 38 -11.91 7.23 -8.69
CA SER A 38 -11.46 7.30 -10.09
C SER A 38 -12.57 7.73 -11.04
N CYS A 39 -13.81 7.25 -10.82
CA CYS A 39 -14.98 7.71 -11.55
C CYS A 39 -15.26 9.20 -11.30
N ALA A 40 -15.26 9.63 -10.03
CA ALA A 40 -15.47 11.02 -9.65
C ALA A 40 -14.38 11.95 -10.21
N TYR A 41 -13.12 11.51 -10.20
CA TYR A 41 -12.00 12.24 -10.78
C TYR A 41 -12.12 12.41 -12.30
N GLY A 42 -12.55 11.37 -13.01
CA GLY A 42 -12.85 11.45 -14.45
C GLY A 42 -13.96 12.45 -14.76
N VAL A 43 -15.04 12.47 -13.97
CA VAL A 43 -16.13 13.46 -14.10
C VAL A 43 -15.63 14.88 -13.79
N TYR A 44 -14.84 15.04 -12.73
CA TYR A 44 -14.25 16.32 -12.35
C TYR A 44 -13.39 16.90 -13.47
N MET A 45 -12.52 16.08 -14.08
CA MET A 45 -11.67 16.53 -15.19
C MET A 45 -12.49 16.99 -16.41
N ILE A 46 -13.59 16.32 -16.76
CA ILE A 46 -14.47 16.75 -17.85
C ILE A 46 -15.13 18.11 -17.53
N ARG A 47 -15.62 18.29 -16.30
CA ARG A 47 -16.23 19.55 -15.84
C ARG A 47 -15.22 20.69 -15.81
N PHE A 48 -14.03 20.45 -15.29
CA PHE A 48 -12.96 21.43 -15.17
C PHE A 48 -12.47 21.89 -16.56
N THR A 49 -12.30 20.97 -17.50
CA THR A 49 -11.93 21.29 -18.88
C THR A 49 -13.02 22.05 -19.62
N ARG A 50 -14.31 21.72 -19.39
CA ARG A 50 -15.42 22.53 -19.94
C ARG A 50 -15.40 23.96 -19.43
N ASN A 51 -15.19 24.17 -18.13
CA ASN A 51 -15.15 25.51 -17.53
C ASN A 51 -13.96 26.36 -18.03
N ILE A 52 -12.82 25.75 -18.36
CA ILE A 52 -11.66 26.46 -18.91
C ILE A 52 -11.87 26.82 -20.39
N LEU A 53 -12.54 25.95 -21.16
CA LEU A 53 -12.80 26.17 -22.59
C LEU A 53 -13.89 27.22 -22.87
N ASP A 54 -14.87 27.37 -21.98
CA ASP A 54 -15.90 28.42 -22.12
C ASP A 54 -15.38 29.83 -21.78
N GLY A 55 -14.17 29.95 -21.22
CA GLY A 55 -13.60 31.22 -20.73
C GLY A 55 -12.41 31.78 -21.53
N SER A 56 -11.86 31.07 -22.52
CA SER A 56 -10.70 31.56 -23.27
C SER A 56 -10.71 31.10 -24.73
N ASP A 57 -10.69 32.07 -25.65
CA ASP A 57 -10.40 31.93 -27.08
C ASP A 57 -8.97 31.41 -27.30
N PHE A 58 -8.74 30.12 -27.01
CA PHE A 58 -7.42 29.49 -27.17
C PHE A 58 -7.39 28.68 -28.46
N ASP A 59 -6.81 29.26 -29.50
CA ASP A 59 -6.68 28.74 -30.88
C ASP A 59 -5.76 27.49 -30.99
N GLY A 60 -5.07 27.10 -29.91
CA GLY A 60 -4.30 25.85 -29.80
C GLY A 60 -5.06 24.65 -29.18
N SER A 61 -6.36 24.80 -28.93
CA SER A 61 -7.16 23.98 -27.99
C SER A 61 -7.53 22.57 -28.44
N SER A 62 -7.42 22.22 -29.73
CA SER A 62 -7.89 20.92 -30.25
C SER A 62 -7.13 19.73 -29.64
N PHE A 63 -5.80 19.78 -29.61
CA PHE A 63 -4.97 18.70 -29.07
C PHE A 63 -5.10 18.59 -27.54
N TYR A 64 -5.08 19.71 -26.82
CA TYR A 64 -5.20 19.72 -25.36
C TYR A 64 -6.59 19.22 -24.89
N LYS A 65 -7.66 19.64 -25.55
CA LYS A 65 -9.03 19.18 -25.30
C LYS A 65 -9.16 17.68 -25.57
N THR A 66 -8.55 17.18 -26.66
CA THR A 66 -8.54 15.75 -27.00
C THR A 66 -7.78 14.94 -25.95
N ILE A 67 -6.60 15.39 -25.51
CA ILE A 67 -5.80 14.72 -24.48
C ILE A 67 -6.56 14.63 -23.15
N ILE A 68 -7.23 15.69 -22.72
CA ILE A 68 -7.98 15.65 -21.46
C ILE A 68 -9.26 14.82 -21.58
N LEU A 69 -9.96 14.85 -22.72
CA LEU A 69 -11.09 13.97 -22.96
C LEU A 69 -10.67 12.49 -22.92
N VAL A 70 -9.58 12.14 -23.60
CA VAL A 70 -9.01 10.79 -23.58
C VAL A 70 -8.60 10.40 -22.16
N LYS A 71 -7.86 11.26 -21.45
CA LYS A 71 -7.43 11.00 -20.07
C LYS A 71 -8.63 10.83 -19.13
N SER A 72 -9.70 11.58 -19.32
CA SER A 72 -10.92 11.49 -18.51
C SER A 72 -11.71 10.22 -18.81
N ILE A 73 -11.88 9.87 -20.09
CA ILE A 73 -12.52 8.63 -20.51
C ILE A 73 -11.73 7.42 -20.01
N VAL A 74 -10.40 7.46 -20.15
CA VAL A 74 -9.50 6.42 -19.60
C VAL A 74 -9.63 6.34 -18.08
N SER A 75 -9.68 7.47 -17.36
CA SER A 75 -9.91 7.47 -15.91
C SER A 75 -11.25 6.86 -15.50
N ILE A 76 -12.31 7.08 -16.28
CA ILE A 76 -13.64 6.50 -16.05
C ILE A 76 -13.59 4.99 -16.32
N ILE A 77 -13.02 4.56 -17.45
CA ILE A 77 -12.88 3.14 -17.80
C ILE A 77 -12.03 2.41 -16.77
N VAL A 78 -10.89 2.99 -16.38
CA VAL A 78 -10.00 2.45 -15.34
C VAL A 78 -10.71 2.42 -14.00
N GLY A 79 -11.51 3.44 -13.66
CA GLY A 79 -12.32 3.46 -12.44
C GLY A 79 -13.39 2.37 -12.43
N LEU A 80 -14.11 2.18 -13.54
CA LEU A 80 -15.11 1.13 -13.70
C LEU A 80 -14.47 -0.25 -13.60
N MET A 81 -13.34 -0.45 -14.30
CA MET A 81 -12.54 -1.66 -14.22
C MET A 81 -12.06 -1.89 -12.78
N ALA A 82 -11.59 -0.86 -12.07
CA ALA A 82 -11.14 -0.97 -10.68
C ALA A 82 -12.27 -1.40 -9.71
N VAL A 83 -13.54 -1.08 -10.00
CA VAL A 83 -14.68 -1.64 -9.25
C VAL A 83 -14.98 -3.08 -9.70
N ILE A 84 -15.11 -3.30 -11.01
CA ILE A 84 -15.62 -4.56 -11.58
C ILE A 84 -14.60 -5.70 -11.47
N PHE A 85 -13.31 -5.45 -11.73
CA PHE A 85 -12.26 -6.47 -11.68
C PHE A 85 -12.17 -7.18 -10.33
N PRO A 86 -12.08 -6.47 -9.19
CA PRO A 86 -12.02 -7.14 -7.89
C PRO A 86 -13.34 -7.85 -7.51
N LEU A 87 -14.48 -7.40 -8.02
CA LEU A 87 -15.79 -8.07 -7.88
C LEU A 87 -15.87 -9.37 -8.71
N ALA A 88 -15.32 -9.39 -9.92
CA ALA A 88 -15.37 -10.53 -10.84
C ALA A 88 -14.18 -11.49 -10.72
N PHE A 89 -12.98 -10.97 -10.42
CA PHE A 89 -11.70 -11.68 -10.53
C PHE A 89 -10.75 -11.45 -9.35
N GLY A 90 -11.08 -10.63 -8.35
CA GLY A 90 -10.11 -10.22 -7.31
C GLY A 90 -9.43 -11.38 -6.58
N PHE A 91 -10.18 -12.42 -6.22
CA PHE A 91 -9.61 -13.66 -5.66
C PHE A 91 -8.89 -14.51 -6.71
N SER A 92 -9.33 -14.45 -7.96
CA SER A 92 -8.83 -15.27 -9.06
C SER A 92 -7.46 -14.81 -9.53
N ALA A 93 -7.23 -13.49 -9.65
CA ALA A 93 -5.96 -12.92 -10.08
C ALA A 93 -4.83 -13.24 -9.10
N TRP A 94 -5.07 -13.07 -7.79
CA TRP A 94 -4.11 -13.44 -6.75
C TRP A 94 -3.79 -14.94 -6.77
N THR A 95 -4.83 -15.77 -6.91
CA THR A 95 -4.65 -17.23 -6.99
C THR A 95 -3.81 -17.63 -8.21
N ALA A 96 -4.02 -16.98 -9.36
CA ALA A 96 -3.24 -17.22 -10.57
C ALA A 96 -1.75 -16.86 -10.40
N VAL A 97 -1.44 -15.71 -9.78
CA VAL A 97 -0.05 -15.32 -9.49
C VAL A 97 0.64 -16.34 -8.57
N PHE A 98 -0.08 -16.87 -7.58
CA PHE A 98 0.44 -17.90 -6.68
C PHE A 98 0.78 -19.19 -7.40
N TRP A 99 -0.12 -19.69 -8.25
CA TRP A 99 0.14 -20.88 -9.05
C TRP A 99 1.31 -20.68 -10.01
N LEU A 100 1.38 -19.52 -10.65
CA LEU A 100 2.49 -19.17 -11.53
C LEU A 100 3.82 -19.11 -10.78
N LEU A 101 3.83 -18.59 -9.56
CA LEU A 101 5.02 -18.57 -8.70
C LEU A 101 5.46 -19.99 -8.29
N ILE A 102 4.52 -20.87 -7.94
CA ILE A 102 4.82 -22.27 -7.61
C ILE A 102 5.47 -22.96 -8.81
N ILE A 103 4.87 -22.83 -10.00
CA ILE A 103 5.41 -23.40 -11.24
C ILE A 103 6.80 -22.85 -11.51
N TYR A 104 6.99 -21.52 -11.40
CA TYR A 104 8.28 -20.88 -11.56
C TYR A 104 9.35 -21.45 -10.62
N LEU A 105 9.04 -21.63 -9.33
CA LEU A 105 9.98 -22.19 -8.35
C LEU A 105 10.40 -23.62 -8.69
N PHE A 106 9.48 -24.44 -9.21
CA PHE A 106 9.80 -25.78 -9.70
C PHE A 106 10.71 -25.74 -10.93
N LEU A 107 10.40 -24.92 -11.93
CA LEU A 107 11.26 -24.77 -13.11
C LEU A 107 12.65 -24.23 -12.74
N ALA A 108 12.71 -23.25 -11.83
CA ALA A 108 13.96 -22.70 -11.33
C ALA A 108 14.80 -23.76 -10.60
N ALA A 109 14.18 -24.59 -9.77
CA ALA A 109 14.88 -25.69 -9.10
C ALA A 109 15.41 -26.72 -10.11
N ILE A 110 14.61 -27.14 -11.10
CA ILE A 110 15.05 -28.08 -12.14
C ILE A 110 16.24 -27.52 -12.93
N ALA A 111 16.12 -26.26 -13.37
CA ALA A 111 17.20 -25.56 -14.07
C ALA A 111 18.46 -25.44 -13.21
N GLY A 112 18.30 -25.18 -11.90
CA GLY A 112 19.40 -25.10 -10.96
C GLY A 112 20.08 -26.44 -10.69
N PHE A 113 19.33 -27.55 -10.63
CA PHE A 113 19.91 -28.90 -10.56
C PHE A 113 20.65 -29.26 -11.85
N TYR A 114 20.10 -28.89 -13.01
CA TYR A 114 20.78 -29.06 -14.30
C TYR A 114 22.08 -28.27 -14.35
N ALA A 115 22.06 -26.99 -13.94
CA ALA A 115 23.26 -26.18 -13.83
C ALA A 115 24.30 -26.79 -12.87
N ALA A 116 23.87 -27.24 -11.68
CA ALA A 116 24.74 -27.91 -10.73
C ALA A 116 25.41 -29.18 -11.29
N SER A 117 24.73 -29.89 -12.21
CA SER A 117 25.29 -31.05 -12.90
C SER A 117 26.34 -30.67 -13.96
N LEU A 118 26.19 -29.54 -14.65
CA LEU A 118 27.20 -29.00 -15.58
C LEU A 118 28.43 -28.44 -14.85
N LEU A 119 28.25 -27.91 -13.63
CA LEU A 119 29.34 -27.45 -12.76
C LEU A 119 30.17 -28.60 -12.15
N LYS A 120 29.87 -29.86 -12.48
CA LYS A 120 30.62 -31.02 -12.01
C LYS A 120 32.11 -30.94 -12.41
N ASP A 121 32.42 -30.32 -13.55
CA ASP A 121 33.76 -30.28 -14.12
C ASP A 121 34.52 -28.97 -13.84
N SER A 122 33.89 -27.98 -13.19
CA SER A 122 34.47 -26.63 -13.00
C SER A 122 35.13 -26.37 -11.64
N GLY A 123 35.21 -27.38 -10.76
CA GLY A 123 35.90 -27.28 -9.47
C GLY A 123 35.23 -26.37 -8.42
N ILE A 124 34.04 -25.84 -8.70
CA ILE A 124 33.27 -24.96 -7.80
C ILE A 124 32.51 -25.79 -6.77
N ASP A 125 32.38 -25.27 -5.54
CA ASP A 125 31.70 -25.96 -4.43
C ASP A 125 30.19 -26.13 -4.69
N ARG A 126 29.84 -27.35 -5.12
CA ARG A 126 28.48 -27.74 -5.52
C ARG A 126 27.48 -27.68 -4.37
N LYS A 127 27.93 -27.77 -3.11
CA LYS A 127 27.03 -27.87 -1.95
C LYS A 127 26.09 -26.68 -1.83
N LYS A 128 26.57 -25.47 -2.17
CA LYS A 128 25.75 -24.26 -2.12
C LYS A 128 24.61 -24.28 -3.13
N TYR A 129 24.88 -24.72 -4.36
CA TYR A 129 23.86 -24.87 -5.41
C TYR A 129 22.81 -25.92 -5.06
N TYR A 130 23.22 -27.08 -4.52
CA TYR A 130 22.27 -28.09 -4.05
C TYR A 130 21.38 -27.55 -2.93
N LEU A 131 21.96 -26.79 -1.98
CA LEU A 131 21.21 -26.20 -0.86
C LEU A 131 20.19 -25.15 -1.34
N GLU A 132 20.58 -24.26 -2.25
CA GLU A 132 19.70 -23.24 -2.82
C GLU A 132 18.54 -23.87 -3.60
N ASN A 133 18.80 -24.89 -4.42
CA ASN A 133 17.75 -25.58 -5.17
C ASN A 133 16.82 -26.39 -4.28
N LEU A 134 17.35 -27.00 -3.20
CA LEU A 134 16.52 -27.65 -2.19
C LEU A 134 15.64 -26.63 -1.46
N ALA A 135 16.16 -25.43 -1.16
CA ALA A 135 15.40 -24.34 -0.56
C ALA A 135 14.29 -23.82 -1.50
N LEU A 136 14.54 -23.75 -2.81
CA LEU A 136 13.51 -23.41 -3.81
C LEU A 136 12.36 -24.44 -3.81
N ILE A 137 12.66 -25.74 -3.82
CA ILE A 137 11.63 -26.79 -3.69
C ILE A 137 10.89 -26.66 -2.36
N GLY A 138 11.63 -26.49 -1.25
CA GLY A 138 11.03 -26.30 0.07
C GLY A 138 10.06 -25.11 0.11
N SER A 139 10.45 -23.99 -0.49
CA SER A 139 9.59 -22.80 -0.59
C SER A 139 8.33 -23.04 -1.43
N ALA A 140 8.44 -23.79 -2.53
CA ALA A 140 7.29 -24.17 -3.34
C ALA A 140 6.31 -25.06 -2.57
N VAL A 141 6.81 -26.03 -1.80
CA VAL A 141 5.97 -26.90 -0.95
C VAL A 141 5.28 -26.09 0.15
N ILE A 142 5.99 -25.17 0.80
CA ILE A 142 5.40 -24.26 1.79
C ILE A 142 4.28 -23.41 1.16
N LEU A 143 4.51 -22.90 -0.06
CA LEU A 143 3.51 -22.14 -0.82
C LEU A 143 2.28 -22.96 -1.21
N ILE A 144 2.43 -24.26 -1.46
CA ILE A 144 1.30 -25.17 -1.72
C ILE A 144 0.48 -25.40 -0.44
N ILE A 145 1.16 -25.61 0.69
CA ILE A 145 0.52 -25.84 1.99
C ILE A 145 -0.21 -24.57 2.46
N LEU A 146 0.43 -23.40 2.32
CA LEU A 146 -0.20 -22.13 2.61
C LEU A 146 -1.14 -21.73 1.47
N SER A 147 -2.42 -22.06 1.62
CA SER A 147 -3.46 -21.65 0.66
C SER A 147 -3.35 -20.16 0.28
N PRO A 148 -3.50 -19.79 -1.02
CA PRO A 148 -3.41 -18.40 -1.48
C PRO A 148 -4.35 -17.44 -0.73
N LYS A 149 -5.51 -17.96 -0.26
CA LYS A 149 -6.47 -17.20 0.52
C LYS A 149 -5.91 -16.80 1.89
N THR A 150 -5.26 -17.73 2.56
CA THR A 150 -4.68 -17.53 3.90
C THR A 150 -3.52 -16.54 3.84
N LEU A 151 -2.66 -16.65 2.82
CA LEU A 151 -1.54 -15.72 2.63
C LEU A 151 -1.99 -14.30 2.31
N GLY A 152 -2.98 -14.14 1.42
CA GLY A 152 -3.54 -12.83 1.13
C GLY A 152 -4.11 -12.17 2.39
N GLN A 153 -4.87 -12.92 3.19
CA GLN A 153 -5.40 -12.43 4.47
C GLN A 153 -4.31 -12.12 5.49
N ALA A 154 -3.26 -12.93 5.56
CA ALA A 154 -2.13 -12.71 6.47
C ALA A 154 -1.41 -11.39 6.15
N ILE A 155 -1.14 -11.11 4.88
CA ILE A 155 -0.50 -9.86 4.46
C ILE A 155 -1.35 -8.64 4.87
N ILE A 156 -2.65 -8.69 4.62
CA ILE A 156 -3.56 -7.59 5.00
C ILE A 156 -3.58 -7.39 6.52
N ARG A 157 -3.55 -8.49 7.30
CA ARG A 157 -3.46 -8.41 8.76
C ARG A 157 -2.15 -7.78 9.22
N ILE A 158 -1.03 -8.11 8.59
CA ILE A 158 0.27 -7.49 8.90
C ILE A 158 0.21 -5.99 8.64
N ILE A 159 -0.37 -5.55 7.51
CA ILE A 159 -0.58 -4.12 7.22
C ILE A 159 -1.45 -3.47 8.30
N GLY A 160 -2.50 -4.14 8.74
CA GLY A 160 -3.33 -3.70 9.86
C GLY A 160 -2.53 -3.51 11.15
N ILE A 161 -1.68 -4.47 11.51
CA ILE A 161 -0.82 -4.39 12.70
C ILE A 161 0.16 -3.21 12.61
N ILE A 162 0.78 -3.00 11.44
CA ILE A 162 1.66 -1.85 11.20
C ILE A 162 0.90 -0.53 11.41
N ASN A 163 -0.34 -0.44 10.91
CA ASN A 163 -1.18 0.74 11.13
C ASN A 163 -1.53 0.97 12.60
N ILE A 164 -1.76 -0.09 13.38
CA ILE A 164 -1.99 0.03 14.83
C ILE A 164 -0.75 0.62 15.51
N ILE A 165 0.43 0.07 15.21
CA ILE A 165 1.70 0.54 15.77
C ILE A 165 1.94 2.00 15.38
N ALA A 166 1.72 2.37 14.12
CA ALA A 166 1.86 3.74 13.65
C ALA A 166 0.87 4.70 14.34
N GLY A 167 -0.39 4.30 14.54
CA GLY A 167 -1.39 5.10 15.24
C GLY A 167 -1.03 5.33 16.71
N ILE A 168 -0.56 4.30 17.40
CA ILE A 168 -0.07 4.40 18.78
C ILE A 168 1.16 5.31 18.86
N ALA A 169 2.12 5.14 17.95
CA ALA A 169 3.33 5.97 17.90
C ALA A 169 2.99 7.46 17.68
N LEU A 170 2.05 7.75 16.78
CA LEU A 170 1.58 9.11 16.53
C LEU A 170 0.90 9.72 17.76
N ALA A 171 0.07 8.95 18.45
CA ALA A 171 -0.59 9.40 19.67
C ALA A 171 0.42 9.67 20.80
N LEU A 172 1.40 8.78 20.98
CA LEU A 172 2.47 8.94 21.97
C LEU A 172 3.36 10.15 21.67
N TYR A 173 3.66 10.41 20.40
CA TYR A 173 4.45 11.56 19.97
C TYR A 173 3.79 12.89 20.35
N ASP A 174 2.46 13.02 20.17
CA ASP A 174 1.75 14.25 20.56
C ASP A 174 1.76 14.45 22.08
N ILE A 175 1.59 13.37 22.87
CA ILE A 175 1.66 13.43 24.35
C ILE A 175 3.04 13.87 24.83
N PHE A 176 4.11 13.28 24.27
CA PHE A 176 5.48 13.62 24.65
C PHE A 176 5.87 15.04 24.21
N SER A 177 5.46 15.46 23.01
CA SER A 177 5.67 16.81 22.52
C SER A 177 4.93 17.84 23.38
N PHE A 178 3.70 17.53 23.81
CA PHE A 178 2.94 18.40 24.71
C PHE A 178 3.62 18.53 26.08
N LYS A 179 4.03 17.40 26.69
CA LYS A 179 4.72 17.39 27.98
C LYS A 179 6.04 18.16 27.95
N SER A 180 6.81 18.05 26.86
CA SER A 180 8.05 18.80 26.64
C SER A 180 7.79 20.31 26.58
N ASN A 181 6.77 20.74 25.83
CA ASN A 181 6.41 22.15 25.68
C ASN A 181 5.92 22.79 26.99
N ASP A 182 5.24 22.03 27.85
CA ASP A 182 4.79 22.53 29.15
C ASP A 182 5.97 22.74 30.11
N VAL A 183 6.94 21.81 30.13
CA VAL A 183 8.17 21.95 30.94
C VAL A 183 9.00 23.17 30.50
N GLU A 184 9.12 23.41 29.20
CA GLU A 184 9.84 24.58 28.68
C GLU A 184 9.15 25.90 29.04
N LYS A 185 7.81 25.94 29.04
CA LYS A 185 7.04 27.13 29.43
C LYS A 185 7.12 27.43 30.91
N VAL A 186 7.05 26.41 31.77
CA VAL A 186 7.22 26.58 33.22
C VAL A 186 8.63 27.08 33.53
N SER A 187 9.66 26.51 32.91
CA SER A 187 11.05 26.98 33.09
C SER A 187 11.27 28.42 32.62
N LYS A 188 10.60 28.86 31.55
CA LYS A 188 10.66 30.25 31.07
C LYS A 188 9.86 31.23 31.94
N GLY A 189 8.71 30.83 32.48
CA GLY A 189 7.93 31.63 33.43
C GLY A 189 8.65 31.79 34.78
N GLU A 190 9.25 30.72 35.29
CA GLU A 190 10.04 30.77 36.52
C GLU A 190 11.28 31.68 36.38
N LYS A 191 11.88 31.76 35.19
CA LYS A 191 12.97 32.70 34.90
C LYS A 191 12.53 34.15 34.72
N SER A 192 11.29 34.44 34.32
CA SER A 192 10.79 35.82 34.23
C SER A 192 10.46 36.39 35.59
N ASP A 193 9.98 35.55 36.51
CA ASP A 193 9.55 35.98 37.84
C ASP A 193 10.74 36.18 38.80
N LEU A 194 11.92 35.64 38.46
CA LEU A 194 13.18 35.83 39.18
C LEU A 194 14.00 37.04 38.70
N ASN A 195 13.50 37.81 37.72
CA ASN A 195 14.12 39.08 37.32
C ASN A 195 13.15 40.25 37.54
N PRO A 196 12.86 40.63 38.80
CA PRO A 196 12.34 41.96 39.07
C PRO A 196 13.48 42.94 38.78
N THR A 197 13.40 43.61 37.63
CA THR A 197 14.17 44.83 37.42
C THR A 197 13.65 45.88 38.39
N ASP A 198 14.30 45.97 39.55
CA ASP A 198 14.49 47.22 40.30
C ASP A 198 15.42 48.16 39.52
#